data_AF-A0A8T1RWQ7-F1
#
_entry.id   AF-A0A8T1RWQ7-F1
#
_cell.length_a   1.000
_cell.length_b   1.000
_cell.length_c   1.000
_cell.angle_alpha   90.00
_cell.angle_beta   90.00
_cell.angle_gamma   90.00
#
_symmetry.space_group_name_H-M   'P 1'
#
loop_
_entity.id
_entity.type
_entity.pdbx_description
1 polymer ?
#
loop_
_entity_poly.entity_id
_entity_poly.type
_entity_poly.pdbx_seq_one_letter_code
_entity_poly.pdbx_strand_id
1 'polypeptide(L)'
;KKKMTKKLQRYWEAASQLDTPAAAPPRAKRRRNEKTRPRAGAKGSLEARKGPRASGAAGRISGKRDPFPGAAPLPRHKVKKFQRGQKSQLAEVSSRRLRDRLASLEQKVELAAQEAARMELLLPEEPG
;
A
#
# COMPACT_ATOMS: atom_id res chain seq x y z
N LYS A 1 -5.14 -55.32 18.37
CA LYS A 1 -5.22 -53.99 19.04
C LYS A 1 -5.39 -52.91 17.96
N LYS A 2 -6.58 -52.32 17.79
CA LYS A 2 -6.83 -51.29 16.75
C LYS A 2 -6.22 -49.96 17.20
N LYS A 3 -5.41 -49.33 16.35
CA LYS A 3 -4.82 -48.00 16.60
C LYS A 3 -5.86 -46.94 16.21
N MET A 4 -6.27 -46.11 17.17
CA MET A 4 -7.12 -44.94 16.93
C MET A 4 -6.26 -43.81 16.36
N THR A 5 -6.53 -43.38 15.13
CA THR A 5 -5.92 -42.18 14.56
C THR A 5 -6.67 -40.95 15.05
N LYS A 6 -5.98 -40.01 15.69
CA LYS A 6 -6.56 -38.71 16.08
C LYS A 6 -6.93 -37.94 14.83
N LYS A 7 -8.18 -37.46 14.74
CA LYS A 7 -8.62 -36.62 13.62
C LYS A 7 -7.89 -35.27 13.69
N LEU A 8 -7.41 -34.81 12.55
CA LEU A 8 -6.83 -33.47 12.39
C LEU A 8 -7.96 -32.45 12.52
N GLN A 9 -7.90 -31.63 13.57
CA GLN A 9 -8.84 -30.52 13.75
C GLN A 9 -8.58 -29.43 12.71
N ARG A 10 -9.67 -28.92 12.14
CA ARG A 10 -9.63 -27.85 11.13
C ARG A 10 -9.72 -26.49 11.82
N TYR A 11 -9.07 -25.49 11.24
CA TYR A 11 -8.84 -24.16 11.85
C TYR A 11 -10.12 -23.41 12.27
N TRP A 12 -11.28 -23.79 11.73
CA TRP A 12 -12.56 -23.16 12.01
C TRP A 12 -13.43 -23.94 13.01
N GLU A 13 -13.09 -25.19 13.35
CA GLU A 13 -13.82 -26.01 14.35
C GLU A 13 -13.54 -25.53 15.79
N ALA A 14 -12.44 -24.82 16.02
CA ALA A 14 -12.07 -24.28 17.33
C ALA A 14 -12.95 -23.10 17.79
N ALA A 15 -13.73 -22.49 16.88
CA ALA A 15 -14.56 -21.34 17.19
C ALA A 15 -15.82 -21.71 18.00
N SER A 16 -16.20 -23.00 18.02
CA SER A 16 -17.47 -23.46 18.61
C SER A 16 -17.39 -23.85 20.09
N GLN A 17 -16.24 -23.66 20.76
CA GLN A 17 -16.03 -24.11 22.15
C GLN A 17 -15.74 -22.97 23.15
N LEU A 18 -15.98 -21.71 22.78
CA LEU A 18 -15.58 -20.54 23.58
C LEU A 18 -16.64 -20.02 24.58
N ASP A 19 -17.69 -20.78 24.89
CA ASP A 19 -18.72 -20.38 25.87
C ASP A 19 -18.48 -20.95 27.28
N THR A 20 -17.25 -20.89 27.78
CA THR A 20 -16.97 -21.14 29.20
C THR A 20 -15.86 -20.19 29.68
N PRO A 21 -16.09 -19.34 30.71
CA PRO A 21 -15.08 -18.36 31.14
C PRO A 21 -14.02 -19.05 31.99
N ALA A 22 -12.99 -19.60 31.33
CA ALA A 22 -11.79 -20.11 31.98
C ALA A 22 -10.69 -19.05 32.00
N ALA A 23 -10.04 -18.92 33.17
CA ALA A 23 -9.05 -17.91 33.51
C ALA A 23 -7.92 -17.71 32.47
N ALA A 24 -7.47 -16.46 32.36
CA ALA A 24 -6.45 -16.03 31.39
C ALA A 24 -5.14 -16.85 31.50
N PRO A 25 -4.63 -17.43 30.39
CA PRO A 25 -3.37 -18.16 30.43
C PRO A 25 -2.17 -17.20 30.59
N PRO A 26 -1.10 -17.60 31.31
CA PRO A 26 0.08 -16.75 31.47
C PRO A 26 0.79 -16.50 30.14
N ARG A 27 1.20 -15.24 29.92
CA ARG A 27 1.91 -14.79 28.71
C ARG A 27 3.22 -15.56 28.50
N ALA A 28 3.21 -16.53 27.58
CA ALA A 28 4.42 -17.21 27.13
C ALA A 28 5.35 -16.21 26.41
N LYS A 29 6.56 -16.01 26.94
CA LYS A 29 7.62 -15.23 26.30
C LYS A 29 8.03 -15.90 24.99
N ARG A 30 7.71 -15.27 23.85
CA ARG A 30 8.14 -15.73 22.51
C ARG A 30 9.67 -15.69 22.44
N ARG A 31 10.32 -16.86 22.41
CA ARG A 31 11.75 -16.96 22.09
C ARG A 31 11.91 -16.75 20.58
N ARG A 32 12.58 -15.66 20.21
CA ARG A 32 12.94 -15.32 18.83
C ARG A 32 14.09 -16.23 18.40
N ASN A 33 13.79 -17.30 17.67
CA ASN A 33 14.81 -18.09 16.98
C ASN A 33 15.07 -17.47 15.61
N GLU A 34 16.12 -16.66 15.51
CA GLU A 34 16.68 -16.25 14.23
C GLU A 34 17.56 -17.38 13.69
N LYS A 35 16.97 -18.24 12.86
CA LYS A 35 17.73 -19.10 11.96
C LYS A 35 17.72 -18.44 10.59
N THR A 36 18.82 -17.74 10.33
CA THR A 36 19.26 -17.15 9.07
C THR A 36 19.07 -18.17 7.94
N ARG A 37 18.14 -17.90 7.02
CA ARG A 37 18.13 -18.54 5.70
C ARG A 37 19.06 -17.72 4.79
N PRO A 38 20.06 -18.32 4.14
CA PRO A 38 20.86 -17.61 3.15
C PRO A 38 19.96 -17.22 1.97
N ARG A 39 19.94 -15.94 1.61
CA ARG A 39 19.37 -15.49 0.32
C ARG A 39 20.28 -16.01 -0.78
N ALA A 40 19.84 -17.01 -1.52
CA ALA A 40 20.39 -17.28 -2.84
C ALA A 40 20.13 -16.04 -3.71
N GLY A 41 21.19 -15.45 -4.27
CA GLY A 41 21.10 -14.28 -5.15
C GLY A 41 21.79 -13.02 -4.64
N ALA A 42 23.00 -13.13 -4.09
CA ALA A 42 23.87 -11.98 -3.85
C ALA A 42 25.14 -12.11 -4.70
N LYS A 43 25.06 -11.80 -5.99
CA LYS A 43 26.14 -11.18 -6.80
C LYS A 43 25.52 -10.58 -8.08
N GLY A 44 25.28 -9.28 -8.03
CA GLY A 44 24.79 -8.48 -9.14
C GLY A 44 24.84 -7.02 -8.73
N SER A 45 26.02 -6.43 -8.81
CA SER A 45 26.27 -5.02 -8.57
C SER A 45 25.28 -4.16 -9.37
N LEU A 46 24.33 -3.52 -8.67
CA LEU A 46 23.44 -2.50 -9.23
C LEU A 46 24.12 -1.12 -9.29
N GLU A 47 25.43 -1.04 -9.00
CA GLU A 47 26.21 0.19 -9.15
C GLU A 47 26.70 0.44 -10.59
N ALA A 48 26.40 -0.45 -11.54
CA ALA A 48 26.89 -0.35 -12.92
C ALA A 48 25.88 0.23 -13.94
N ARG A 49 24.91 1.06 -13.52
CA ARG A 49 24.03 1.80 -14.46
C ARG A 49 23.76 3.23 -14.03
N LYS A 50 24.82 3.97 -13.73
CA LYS A 50 24.79 5.44 -13.74
C LYS A 50 25.60 5.93 -14.93
N GLY A 51 25.11 5.63 -16.14
CA GLY A 51 25.56 6.31 -17.35
C GLY A 51 25.13 7.78 -17.28
N PRO A 52 25.84 8.70 -17.98
CA PRO A 52 25.43 10.10 -18.03
C PRO A 52 23.99 10.14 -18.51
N ARG A 53 23.14 10.85 -17.77
CA ARG A 53 21.78 11.17 -18.21
C ARG A 53 21.93 11.79 -19.60
N ALA A 54 21.52 11.08 -20.64
CA ALA A 54 21.47 11.61 -21.98
C ALA A 54 20.49 12.78 -21.96
N SER A 55 21.03 13.97 -21.75
CA SER A 55 20.37 15.22 -21.99
C SER A 55 20.03 15.26 -23.48
N GLY A 56 18.74 15.14 -23.82
CA GLY A 56 18.24 15.67 -25.09
C GLY A 56 17.43 14.76 -26.01
N ALA A 57 17.05 13.52 -25.63
CA ALA A 57 16.32 12.65 -26.58
C ALA A 57 15.15 11.81 -26.02
N ALA A 58 14.75 12.00 -24.77
CA ALA A 58 13.54 11.35 -24.22
C ALA A 58 12.35 12.32 -24.29
N GLY A 59 11.72 12.44 -25.47
CA GLY A 59 10.52 13.30 -25.63
C GLY A 59 10.20 13.80 -27.03
N ARG A 60 10.84 13.26 -28.09
CA ARG A 60 10.61 13.69 -29.48
C ARG A 60 10.09 12.52 -30.30
N ILE A 61 8.77 12.35 -30.33
CA ILE A 61 8.10 11.39 -31.23
C ILE A 61 7.89 12.02 -32.62
N SER A 62 7.92 13.35 -32.73
CA SER A 62 7.59 14.11 -33.97
C SER A 62 8.47 15.36 -34.18
N GLY A 63 9.61 15.48 -33.50
CA GLY A 63 10.51 16.65 -33.64
C GLY A 63 10.01 17.94 -32.96
N LYS A 64 8.68 18.13 -32.82
CA LYS A 64 8.04 19.19 -32.02
C LYS A 64 7.97 18.79 -30.54
N ARG A 65 8.17 19.75 -29.64
CA ARG A 65 7.99 19.59 -28.18
C ARG A 65 6.49 19.38 -27.92
N ASP A 66 6.16 18.39 -27.10
CA ASP A 66 4.78 18.13 -26.68
C ASP A 66 4.18 19.43 -26.10
N PRO A 67 3.04 19.94 -26.64
CA PRO A 67 2.36 21.11 -26.11
C PRO A 67 1.78 20.87 -24.71
N PHE A 68 1.57 19.62 -24.30
CA PHE A 68 0.99 19.26 -23.01
C PHE A 68 1.88 18.28 -22.23
N PRO A 69 3.08 18.72 -21.82
CA PRO A 69 3.96 17.84 -21.06
C PRO A 69 3.33 17.53 -19.70
N GLY A 70 3.19 16.24 -19.39
CA GLY A 70 2.71 15.76 -18.09
C GLY A 70 1.49 14.86 -18.19
N ALA A 71 0.92 14.51 -17.04
CA ALA A 71 -0.30 13.70 -16.99
C ALA A 71 -1.53 14.51 -17.41
N ALA A 72 -2.48 13.86 -18.08
CA ALA A 72 -3.72 14.50 -18.51
C ALA A 72 -4.46 15.16 -17.32
N PRO A 73 -4.97 16.40 -17.50
CA PRO A 73 -5.66 17.10 -16.43
C PRO A 73 -6.97 16.40 -16.05
N LEU A 74 -7.17 16.17 -14.75
CA LEU A 74 -8.39 15.56 -14.20
C LEU A 74 -9.42 16.62 -13.82
N PRO A 75 -10.71 16.44 -14.17
CA PRO A 75 -11.75 17.35 -13.71
C PRO A 75 -11.92 17.32 -12.19
N ARG A 76 -11.99 18.51 -11.56
CA ARG A 76 -12.09 18.65 -10.09
C ARG A 76 -13.31 17.95 -9.49
N HIS A 77 -14.43 17.94 -10.21
CA HIS A 77 -15.66 17.30 -9.76
C HIS A 77 -15.50 15.78 -9.63
N LYS A 78 -14.75 15.13 -10.55
CA LYS A 78 -14.46 13.69 -10.47
C LYS A 78 -13.61 13.36 -9.26
N VAL A 79 -12.55 14.15 -9.03
CA VAL A 79 -11.68 13.95 -7.84
C VAL A 79 -12.48 14.12 -6.54
N LYS A 80 -13.40 15.09 -6.48
CA LYS A 80 -14.24 15.34 -5.29
C LYS A 80 -15.11 14.13 -4.90
N LYS A 81 -15.58 13.33 -5.87
CA LYS A 81 -16.34 12.08 -5.62
C LYS A 81 -15.57 11.06 -4.78
N PHE A 82 -14.25 11.00 -4.98
CA PHE A 82 -13.36 10.05 -4.30
C PHE A 82 -12.71 10.61 -3.02
N GLN A 83 -12.88 11.91 -2.74
CA GLN A 83 -12.48 12.48 -1.46
C GLN A 83 -13.31 11.87 -0.33
N ARG A 84 -12.65 11.59 0.80
CA ARG A 84 -13.27 11.00 1.99
C ARG A 84 -12.92 11.87 3.19
N GLY A 85 -13.95 12.23 3.96
CA GLY A 85 -13.80 13.09 5.14
C GLY A 85 -13.35 14.53 4.81
N GLN A 86 -13.06 15.29 5.86
CA GLN A 86 -12.48 16.62 5.76
C GLN A 86 -10.95 16.54 5.84
N LYS A 87 -10.26 17.54 5.27
CA LYS A 87 -8.80 17.67 5.43
C LYS A 87 -8.45 17.92 6.90
N SER A 88 -7.25 17.50 7.32
CA SER A 88 -6.84 17.70 8.71
C SER A 88 -6.38 19.13 8.95
N GLN A 89 -6.67 19.66 10.14
CA GLN A 89 -6.23 20.98 10.56
C GLN A 89 -4.76 20.93 11.01
N LEU A 90 -3.83 20.82 10.05
CA LEU A 90 -2.40 20.72 10.34
C LEU A 90 -1.85 21.89 11.20
N ALA A 91 -2.48 23.07 11.11
CA ALA A 91 -2.08 24.26 11.87
C ALA A 91 -2.31 24.11 13.39
N GLU A 92 -3.28 23.29 13.80
CA GLU A 92 -3.64 23.10 15.21
C GLU A 92 -2.71 22.10 15.91
N VAL A 93 -1.90 21.37 15.14
CA VAL A 93 -1.03 20.33 15.68
C VAL A 93 0.29 20.93 16.17
N SER A 94 0.48 20.97 17.49
CA SER A 94 1.69 21.53 18.10
C SER A 94 2.97 20.75 17.73
N SER A 95 2.91 19.43 17.69
CA SER A 95 4.11 18.61 17.48
C SER A 95 4.52 18.54 15.99
N ARG A 96 5.77 18.92 15.72
CA ARG A 96 6.34 18.95 14.36
C ARG A 96 6.31 17.58 13.68
N ARG A 97 6.73 16.52 14.38
CA ARG A 97 6.75 15.15 13.83
C ARG A 97 5.36 14.66 13.42
N LEU A 98 4.33 15.00 14.19
CA LEU A 98 2.97 14.63 13.86
C LEU A 98 2.46 15.42 12.66
N ARG A 99 2.72 16.74 12.62
CA ARG A 99 2.41 17.58 11.44
C ARG A 99 3.03 17.02 10.16
N ASP A 100 4.33 16.73 10.18
CA ASP A 100 5.04 16.22 9.01
C ASP A 100 4.46 14.86 8.55
N ARG A 101 4.11 14.00 9.50
CA ARG A 101 3.46 12.71 9.23
C ARG A 101 2.06 12.89 8.65
N LEU A 102 1.24 13.77 9.23
CA LEU A 102 -0.11 14.06 8.75
C LEU A 102 -0.06 14.66 7.34
N ALA A 103 0.83 15.62 7.08
CA ALA A 103 1.02 16.21 5.75
C ALA A 103 1.41 15.14 4.72
N SER A 104 2.30 14.21 5.08
CA SER A 104 2.68 13.09 4.21
C SER A 104 1.51 12.13 3.94
N LEU A 105 0.61 11.93 4.91
CA LEU A 105 -0.58 11.11 4.74
C LEU A 105 -1.62 11.83 3.87
N GLU A 106 -1.82 13.13 4.05
CA GLU A 106 -2.72 13.93 3.22
C GLU A 106 -2.30 13.92 1.76
N GLN A 107 -1.00 14.07 1.47
CA GLN A 107 -0.49 13.94 0.11
C GLN A 107 -0.81 12.57 -0.50
N LYS A 108 -0.67 11.49 0.27
CA LYS A 108 -1.03 10.14 -0.21
C LYS A 108 -2.52 10.00 -0.48
N VAL A 109 -3.37 10.60 0.36
CA VAL A 109 -4.83 10.60 0.16
C VAL A 109 -5.20 11.38 -1.09
N GLU A 110 -4.57 12.54 -1.33
CA GLU A 110 -4.80 13.34 -2.53
C GLU A 110 -4.40 12.58 -3.81
N LEU A 111 -3.23 11.94 -3.81
CA LEU A 111 -2.79 11.10 -4.93
C LEU A 111 -3.74 9.92 -5.15
N ALA A 112 -4.14 9.23 -4.09
CA ALA A 112 -5.08 8.11 -4.18
C ALA A 112 -6.45 8.54 -4.75
N ALA A 113 -6.96 9.71 -4.36
CA ALA A 113 -8.21 10.24 -4.91
C ALA A 113 -8.09 10.57 -6.40
N GLN A 114 -6.95 11.10 -6.84
CA GLN A 114 -6.68 11.36 -8.25
C GLN A 114 -6.57 10.07 -9.06
N GLU A 115 -5.88 9.05 -8.53
CA GLU A 115 -5.76 7.74 -9.16
C GLU A 115 -7.13 7.06 -9.28
N ALA A 116 -7.94 7.05 -8.22
CA ALA A 116 -9.30 6.51 -8.28
C ALA A 116 -10.17 7.21 -9.34
N ALA A 117 -10.06 8.54 -9.45
CA ALA A 117 -10.74 9.31 -10.49
C ALA A 117 -10.27 8.98 -11.91
N ARG A 118 -9.01 8.56 -12.09
CA ARG A 118 -8.51 8.06 -13.39
C ARG A 118 -9.08 6.70 -13.72
N MET A 119 -9.13 5.81 -12.71
CA MET A 119 -9.64 4.44 -12.89
C MET A 119 -11.13 4.41 -13.26
N GLU A 120 -11.88 5.45 -12.93
CA GLU A 120 -13.27 5.61 -13.38
C GLU A 120 -13.41 5.59 -14.91
N LEU A 121 -12.39 6.04 -15.66
CA LEU A 121 -12.37 5.97 -17.13
C LEU A 121 -12.24 4.54 -17.67
N LEU A 122 -11.80 3.61 -16.84
CA LEU A 122 -11.60 2.21 -17.21
C LEU A 122 -12.79 1.34 -16.81
N LEU A 123 -13.88 1.95 -16.34
CA LEU A 123 -15.13 1.23 -16.08
C LEU A 123 -15.76 0.84 -17.43
N PRO A 124 -16.13 -0.45 -17.62
CA PRO A 124 -16.63 -0.93 -18.90
C PRO A 124 -18.08 -0.51 -19.18
N GLU A 125 -18.85 -0.28 -18.12
CA GLU A 125 -20.28 0.00 -18.19
C GLU A 125 -20.55 1.44 -17.79
N GLU A 126 -21.39 2.10 -18.57
CA GLU A 126 -21.98 3.37 -18.19
C GLU A 126 -23.25 3.11 -17.36
N PRO A 127 -23.57 3.98 -16.39
CA PRO A 127 -24.87 3.91 -15.74
C PRO A 127 -25.97 4.10 -16.80
N GLY A 128 -26.99 3.25 -16.75
CA GLY A 128 -28.09 3.22 -17.71
C GLY A 128 -29.06 4.39 -17.63
#